data_AF-A0A948DGF7-F1
#
_entry.id   AF-A0A948DGF7-F1
#
_cell.length_a   1.000
_cell.length_b   1.000
_cell.length_c   1.000
_cell.angle_alpha   90.00
_cell.angle_beta   90.00
_cell.angle_gamma   90.00
#
_symmetry.space_group_name_H-M   'P 1'
#
loop_
_entity.id
_entity.type
_entity.pdbx_description
1 polymer ?
#
loop_
_entity_poly.entity_id
_entity_poly.type
_entity_poly.pdbx_seq_one_letter_code
_entity_poly.pdbx_strand_id
1 'polypeptide(L)'
;MKNSSVVERPHSALVVTAALVVALVAALASGCGLETDKANQYMSRAAAHQDAAEAILARLKSFPAEWEALFNVPSVGPAQVTAGRQLTVDREADVDAFKAELVQWEKDLDPILELNVDAKVKEYIRLKIAAIDAWKSYAEDYLIPLIKSCQGMVEIIAYGRPAAEQAAKAEEIAGEVAEASAKLQECLTAEQRADDYFGDNKLGK
;
A
#
# COMPACT_ATOMS: atom_id res chain seq x y z
N MET A 1 -12.26 0.76 -41.64
CA MET A 1 -11.15 1.55 -41.06
C MET A 1 -11.75 2.67 -40.21
N LYS A 2 -11.76 2.49 -38.89
CA LYS A 2 -12.04 3.55 -37.91
C LYS A 2 -11.05 3.30 -36.76
N ASN A 3 -10.07 4.18 -36.65
CA ASN A 3 -9.13 4.22 -35.53
C ASN A 3 -9.88 4.80 -34.33
N SER A 4 -10.07 4.00 -33.29
CA SER A 4 -10.42 4.52 -31.97
C SER A 4 -9.13 4.73 -31.20
N SER A 5 -8.79 6.00 -31.01
CA SER A 5 -7.72 6.46 -30.13
C SER A 5 -8.02 6.05 -28.70
N VAL A 6 -7.20 5.15 -28.16
CA VAL A 6 -7.11 4.88 -26.73
C VAL A 6 -6.52 6.13 -26.09
N VAL A 7 -7.30 6.75 -25.20
CA VAL A 7 -6.83 7.84 -24.35
C VAL A 7 -5.92 7.21 -23.30
N GLU A 8 -4.61 7.31 -23.51
CA GLU A 8 -3.61 7.01 -22.49
C GLU A 8 -3.80 7.97 -21.31
N ARG A 9 -4.15 7.45 -20.14
CA ARG A 9 -4.09 8.20 -18.88
C ARG A 9 -2.64 8.16 -18.38
N PRO A 10 -2.02 9.31 -18.07
CA PRO A 10 -0.60 9.34 -17.70
C PRO A 10 -0.35 8.65 -16.36
N HIS A 11 0.69 7.82 -16.31
CA HIS A 11 1.23 7.13 -15.14
C HIS A 11 1.99 8.08 -14.18
N SER A 12 1.44 9.25 -13.91
CA SER A 12 2.13 10.34 -13.18
C SER A 12 1.56 10.57 -11.78
N ALA A 13 1.18 9.51 -11.07
CA ALA A 13 0.66 9.63 -9.70
C ALA A 13 1.75 9.47 -8.61
N LEU A 14 2.90 8.85 -8.94
CA LEU A 14 3.88 8.42 -7.91
C LEU A 14 4.87 9.52 -7.47
N VAL A 15 4.84 10.71 -8.08
CA VAL A 15 5.78 11.81 -7.77
C VAL A 15 5.09 12.94 -6.98
N VAL A 16 3.79 12.86 -6.77
CA VAL A 16 3.01 13.96 -6.17
C VAL A 16 3.06 13.93 -4.63
N THR A 17 3.16 12.75 -4.01
CA THR A 17 3.09 12.59 -2.54
C THR A 17 4.34 13.09 -1.81
N ALA A 18 5.54 12.75 -2.30
CA ALA A 18 6.80 13.26 -1.71
C ALA A 18 6.91 14.80 -1.79
N ALA A 19 6.36 15.41 -2.83
CA ALA A 19 6.34 16.87 -2.98
C ALA A 19 5.35 17.57 -2.02
N LEU A 20 4.26 16.89 -1.63
CA LEU A 20 3.25 17.42 -0.70
C LEU A 20 3.82 17.57 0.73
N VAL A 21 4.57 16.58 1.21
CA VAL A 21 5.05 16.57 2.60
C VAL A 21 6.20 17.57 2.83
N VAL A 22 7.10 17.74 1.86
CA VAL A 22 8.14 18.77 1.90
C VAL A 22 7.54 20.18 1.97
N ALA A 23 6.40 20.38 1.30
CA ALA A 23 5.71 21.66 1.27
C ALA A 23 5.09 22.04 2.63
N LEU A 24 4.61 21.06 3.42
CA LEU A 24 4.09 21.28 4.78
C LEU A 24 5.17 21.75 5.75
N VAL A 25 6.34 21.11 5.68
CA VAL A 25 7.51 21.46 6.51
C VAL A 25 7.94 22.91 6.23
N ALA A 26 7.82 23.37 4.98
CA ALA A 26 8.13 24.74 4.59
C ALA A 26 7.07 25.77 5.03
N ALA A 27 5.77 25.44 4.97
CA ALA A 27 4.69 26.37 5.33
C ALA A 27 4.58 26.62 6.84
N LEU A 28 4.88 25.59 7.64
CA LEU A 28 4.82 25.64 9.10
C LEU A 28 5.90 26.55 9.71
N ALA A 29 6.99 26.87 8.99
CA ALA A 29 7.98 27.84 9.44
C ALA A 29 7.43 29.29 9.57
N SER A 30 6.24 29.58 9.05
CA SER A 30 5.63 30.92 9.07
C SER A 30 4.47 31.08 10.06
N GLY A 31 4.04 30.00 10.74
CA GLY A 31 2.95 30.01 11.72
C GLY A 31 3.45 30.12 13.16
N CYS A 32 3.09 31.19 13.87
CA CYS A 32 3.39 31.43 15.29
C CYS A 32 2.69 30.44 16.26
N GLY A 33 2.91 29.13 16.11
CA GLY A 33 2.61 28.11 17.11
C GLY A 33 3.88 27.75 17.88
N LEU A 34 3.80 27.68 19.22
CA LEU A 34 4.97 27.44 20.06
C LEU A 34 5.63 26.06 19.83
N GLU A 35 4.94 25.12 19.18
CA GLU A 35 5.37 23.74 18.95
C GLU A 35 5.46 23.34 17.48
N THR A 36 5.45 24.31 16.56
CA THR A 36 5.47 24.05 15.13
C THR A 36 6.72 23.30 14.66
N ASP A 37 7.89 23.64 15.20
CA ASP A 37 9.15 22.95 14.89
C ASP A 37 9.12 21.47 15.30
N LYS A 38 8.42 21.16 16.40
CA LYS A 38 8.26 19.79 16.89
C LYS A 38 7.33 18.98 15.98
N ALA A 39 6.24 19.59 15.53
CA ALA A 39 5.36 19.01 14.52
C ALA A 39 6.11 18.72 13.21
N ASN A 40 6.99 19.63 12.77
CA ASN A 40 7.83 19.43 11.59
C ASN A 40 8.77 18.24 11.72
N GLN A 41 9.36 18.02 12.89
CA GLN A 41 10.23 16.85 13.13
C GLN A 41 9.44 15.53 13.05
N TYR A 42 8.25 15.49 13.64
CA TYR A 42 7.33 14.35 13.54
C TYR A 42 6.94 14.11 12.08
N MET A 43 6.50 15.15 11.35
CA MET A 43 6.15 15.07 9.95
C MET A 43 7.31 14.57 9.07
N SER A 44 8.54 15.00 9.33
CA SER A 44 9.71 14.56 8.56
C SER A 44 10.02 13.07 8.77
N ARG A 45 9.83 12.53 9.98
CA ARG A 45 10.02 11.09 10.22
C ARG A 45 8.88 10.28 9.65
N ALA A 46 7.64 10.75 9.82
CA ALA A 46 6.46 10.18 9.19
C ALA A 46 6.61 10.08 7.67
N ALA A 47 7.18 11.10 7.02
CA ALA A 47 7.48 11.09 5.59
C ALA A 47 8.41 9.94 5.18
N ALA A 48 9.47 9.68 5.95
CA ALA A 48 10.41 8.61 5.65
C ALA A 48 9.73 7.23 5.76
N HIS A 49 8.86 7.04 6.75
CA HIS A 49 8.06 5.82 6.91
C HIS A 49 7.01 5.66 5.80
N GLN A 50 6.39 6.76 5.37
CA GLN A 50 5.51 6.76 4.19
C GLN A 50 6.27 6.32 2.92
N ASP A 51 7.41 6.94 2.62
CA ASP A 51 8.23 6.60 1.44
C ASP A 51 8.68 5.13 1.47
N ALA A 52 9.05 4.62 2.65
CA ALA A 52 9.40 3.22 2.84
C ALA A 52 8.19 2.30 2.58
N ALA A 53 7.02 2.63 3.14
CA ALA A 53 5.78 1.87 2.92
C ALA A 53 5.39 1.86 1.43
N GLU A 54 5.48 2.99 0.73
CA GLU A 54 5.20 3.10 -0.71
C GLU A 54 6.18 2.25 -1.55
N ALA A 55 7.46 2.24 -1.19
CA ALA A 55 8.47 1.41 -1.85
C ALA A 55 8.21 -0.09 -1.67
N ILE A 56 7.71 -0.51 -0.51
CA ILE A 56 7.30 -1.90 -0.26
C ILE A 56 6.04 -2.24 -1.06
N LEU A 57 5.04 -1.36 -1.06
CA LEU A 57 3.82 -1.53 -1.84
C LEU A 57 4.11 -1.66 -3.35
N ALA A 58 5.11 -0.94 -3.87
CA ALA A 58 5.57 -1.08 -5.26
C ALA A 58 6.10 -2.49 -5.56
N ARG A 59 6.80 -3.14 -4.62
CA ARG A 59 7.21 -4.55 -4.77
C ARG A 59 6.03 -5.51 -4.69
N LEU A 60 5.08 -5.27 -3.78
CA LEU A 60 3.86 -6.08 -3.71
C LEU A 60 3.03 -6.00 -5.01
N LYS A 61 3.03 -4.84 -5.69
CA LYS A 61 2.37 -4.66 -6.99
C LYS A 61 2.99 -5.47 -8.13
N SER A 62 4.24 -5.92 -8.03
CA SER A 62 4.84 -6.79 -9.05
C SER A 62 4.43 -8.25 -8.93
N PHE A 63 3.86 -8.65 -7.78
CA PHE A 63 3.54 -10.05 -7.49
C PHE A 63 2.69 -10.74 -8.57
N PRO A 64 1.61 -10.15 -9.13
CA PRO A 64 0.83 -10.82 -10.17
C PRO A 64 1.65 -11.17 -11.41
N ALA A 65 2.53 -10.27 -11.84
CA ALA A 65 3.38 -10.48 -13.02
C ALA A 65 4.47 -11.53 -12.75
N GLU A 66 5.06 -11.51 -11.55
CA GLU A 66 6.03 -12.52 -11.12
C GLU A 66 5.39 -13.90 -10.99
N TRP A 67 4.17 -13.96 -10.43
CA TRP A 67 3.39 -15.18 -10.34
C TRP A 67 3.05 -15.75 -11.71
N GLU A 68 2.54 -14.90 -12.62
CA GLU A 68 2.24 -15.30 -13.99
C GLU A 68 3.50 -15.82 -14.70
N ALA A 69 4.64 -15.14 -14.58
CA ALA A 69 5.88 -15.57 -15.19
C ALA A 69 6.35 -16.96 -14.72
N LEU A 70 6.03 -17.36 -13.48
CA LEU A 70 6.36 -18.67 -12.95
C LEU A 70 5.42 -19.78 -13.40
N PHE A 71 4.11 -19.49 -13.48
CA PHE A 71 3.08 -20.52 -13.66
C PHE A 71 2.39 -20.53 -15.03
N ASN A 72 2.58 -19.50 -15.85
CA ASN A 72 2.11 -19.47 -17.24
C ASN A 72 3.07 -20.23 -18.17
N VAL A 73 3.20 -21.54 -17.92
CA VAL A 73 4.09 -22.45 -18.64
C VAL A 73 3.35 -23.73 -19.07
N PRO A 74 3.80 -24.45 -20.12
CA PRO A 74 3.11 -25.67 -20.59
C PRO A 74 3.03 -26.79 -19.56
N SER A 75 4.00 -26.85 -18.64
CA SER A 75 4.02 -27.81 -17.54
C SER A 75 4.74 -27.21 -16.34
N VAL A 76 4.11 -27.30 -15.16
CA VAL A 76 4.72 -26.87 -13.90
C VAL A 76 5.58 -28.00 -13.34
N GLY A 77 6.88 -27.74 -13.17
CA GLY A 77 7.84 -28.70 -12.63
C GLY A 77 8.36 -28.31 -11.25
N PRO A 78 9.30 -29.11 -10.68
CA PRO A 78 9.87 -28.84 -9.36
C PRO A 78 10.52 -27.47 -9.23
N ALA A 79 11.15 -26.96 -10.28
CA ALA A 79 11.78 -25.63 -10.28
C ALA A 79 10.75 -24.50 -10.09
N GLN A 80 9.60 -24.57 -10.78
CA GLN A 80 8.51 -23.62 -10.62
C GLN A 80 7.88 -23.70 -9.24
N VAL A 81 7.72 -24.91 -8.68
CA VAL A 81 7.22 -25.09 -7.31
C VAL A 81 8.17 -24.44 -6.29
N THR A 82 9.48 -24.69 -6.40
CA THR A 82 10.47 -24.06 -5.53
C THR A 82 10.47 -22.54 -5.66
N ALA A 83 10.43 -22.02 -6.89
CA ALA A 83 10.37 -20.58 -7.13
C ALA A 83 9.06 -19.96 -6.61
N GLY A 84 7.93 -20.64 -6.78
CA GLY A 84 6.63 -20.22 -6.26
C GLY A 84 6.61 -20.14 -4.74
N ARG A 85 7.15 -21.16 -4.04
CA ARG A 85 7.32 -21.13 -2.58
C ARG A 85 8.14 -19.92 -2.16
N GLN A 86 9.31 -19.72 -2.78
CA GLN A 86 10.17 -18.58 -2.45
C GLN A 86 9.45 -17.25 -2.68
N LEU A 87 8.81 -17.08 -3.84
CA LEU A 87 8.05 -15.87 -4.17
C LEU A 87 7.00 -15.56 -3.11
N THR A 88 6.23 -16.56 -2.68
CA THR A 88 5.20 -16.34 -1.65
C THR A 88 5.76 -16.04 -0.27
N VAL A 89 6.93 -16.59 0.10
CA VAL A 89 7.63 -16.26 1.34
C VAL A 89 8.17 -14.83 1.30
N ASP A 90 8.77 -14.43 0.18
CA ASP A 90 9.29 -13.07 -0.02
C ASP A 90 8.16 -12.04 0.06
N ARG A 91 7.00 -12.34 -0.53
CA ARG A 91 5.84 -11.43 -0.51
C ARG A 91 5.17 -11.39 0.86
N GLU A 92 5.13 -12.49 1.61
CA GLU A 92 4.70 -12.47 3.02
C GLU A 92 5.59 -11.54 3.85
N ALA A 93 6.91 -11.64 3.70
CA ALA A 93 7.86 -10.77 4.37
C ALA A 93 7.72 -9.29 3.95
N ASP A 94 7.42 -9.02 2.67
CA ASP A 94 7.09 -7.65 2.23
C ASP A 94 5.82 -7.13 2.90
N VAL A 95 4.76 -7.94 3.05
CA VAL A 95 3.55 -7.49 3.77
C VAL A 95 3.83 -7.20 5.23
N ASP A 96 4.63 -8.03 5.91
CA ASP A 96 5.05 -7.77 7.29
C ASP A 96 5.87 -6.48 7.41
N ALA A 97 6.80 -6.24 6.48
CA ALA A 97 7.56 -4.99 6.43
C ALA A 97 6.64 -3.78 6.19
N PHE A 98 5.67 -3.90 5.28
CA PHE A 98 4.69 -2.85 5.01
C PHE A 98 3.88 -2.51 6.26
N LYS A 99 3.38 -3.53 6.97
CA LYS A 99 2.68 -3.34 8.26
C LYS A 99 3.56 -2.63 9.29
N ALA A 100 4.84 -3.00 9.37
CA ALA A 100 5.77 -2.37 10.31
C ALA A 100 5.98 -0.88 10.01
N GLU A 101 6.14 -0.51 8.73
CA GLU A 101 6.27 0.89 8.32
C GLU A 101 4.98 1.68 8.59
N LEU A 102 3.80 1.12 8.32
CA LEU A 102 2.52 1.75 8.67
C LEU A 102 2.39 2.04 10.17
N VAL A 103 2.86 1.12 11.02
CA VAL A 103 2.87 1.32 12.48
C VAL A 103 3.79 2.46 12.90
N GLN A 104 5.00 2.55 12.32
CA GLN A 104 5.90 3.66 12.64
C GLN A 104 5.38 4.98 12.09
N TRP A 105 4.81 4.97 10.88
CA TRP A 105 4.21 6.15 10.28
C TRP A 105 3.11 6.74 11.17
N GLU A 106 2.16 5.94 11.62
CA GLU A 106 1.12 6.40 12.55
C GLU A 106 1.72 6.92 13.86
N LYS A 107 2.69 6.19 14.43
CA LYS A 107 3.33 6.56 15.69
C LYS A 107 4.04 7.91 15.63
N ASP A 108 4.58 8.30 14.47
CA ASP A 108 5.16 9.62 14.28
C ASP A 108 4.10 10.71 14.04
N LEU A 109 2.94 10.39 13.48
CA LEU A 109 1.85 11.34 13.25
C LEU A 109 1.01 11.62 14.50
N ASP A 110 0.69 10.59 15.28
CA ASP A 110 -0.22 10.66 16.42
C ASP A 110 0.13 11.78 17.44
N PRO A 111 1.40 11.96 17.84
CA PRO A 111 1.77 13.01 18.79
C PRO A 111 1.44 14.43 18.32
N ILE A 112 1.31 14.68 17.01
CA ILE A 112 0.99 16.01 16.45
C ILE A 112 -0.42 16.44 16.88
N LEU A 113 -1.34 15.50 17.12
CA LEU A 113 -2.71 15.79 17.56
C LEU A 113 -2.75 16.48 18.93
N GLU A 114 -1.76 16.24 19.77
CA GLU A 114 -1.63 16.82 21.11
C GLU A 114 -0.88 18.17 21.13
N LEU A 115 -0.14 18.50 20.05
CA LEU A 115 0.63 19.74 19.97
C LEU A 115 -0.26 20.97 19.80
N ASN A 116 0.22 22.14 20.24
CA ASN A 116 -0.43 23.42 19.97
C ASN A 116 -0.14 23.92 18.53
N VAL A 117 -0.77 23.26 17.55
CA VAL A 117 -0.72 23.57 16.12
C VAL A 117 -2.11 23.92 15.56
N ASP A 118 -2.15 24.49 14.35
CA ASP A 118 -3.40 24.85 13.67
C ASP A 118 -4.37 23.65 13.57
N ALA A 119 -5.66 23.90 13.79
CA ALA A 119 -6.70 22.88 13.73
C ALA A 119 -6.75 22.16 12.37
N LYS A 120 -6.41 22.84 11.28
CA LYS A 120 -6.31 22.25 9.94
C LYS A 120 -5.17 21.24 9.84
N VAL A 121 -4.05 21.50 10.51
CA VAL A 121 -2.95 20.52 10.58
C VAL A 121 -3.46 19.29 11.30
N LYS A 122 -4.11 19.44 12.46
CA LYS A 122 -4.66 18.29 13.20
C LYS A 122 -5.68 17.50 12.38
N GLU A 123 -6.53 18.16 11.61
CA GLU A 123 -7.50 17.48 10.75
C GLU A 123 -6.81 16.70 9.63
N TYR A 124 -5.81 17.28 8.97
CA TYR A 124 -4.99 16.55 8.00
C TYR A 124 -4.32 15.32 8.62
N ILE A 125 -3.75 15.45 9.84
CA ILE A 125 -3.16 14.32 10.57
C ILE A 125 -4.19 13.22 10.85
N ARG A 126 -5.41 13.57 11.29
CA ARG A 126 -6.48 12.58 11.49
C ARG A 126 -6.84 11.85 10.20
N LEU A 127 -6.90 12.55 9.08
CA LEU A 127 -7.18 11.93 7.78
C LEU A 127 -6.06 10.98 7.36
N LYS A 128 -4.79 11.34 7.59
CA LYS A 128 -3.65 10.44 7.33
C LYS A 128 -3.65 9.21 8.24
N ILE A 129 -3.93 9.36 9.54
CA ILE A 129 -4.08 8.23 10.46
C ILE A 129 -5.20 7.29 10.01
N ALA A 130 -6.37 7.84 9.62
CA ALA A 130 -7.46 7.03 9.09
C ALA A 130 -7.10 6.28 7.79
N ALA A 131 -6.28 6.89 6.92
CA ALA A 131 -5.75 6.22 5.74
C ALA A 131 -4.77 5.08 6.11
N ILE A 132 -3.90 5.32 7.09
CA ILE A 132 -2.99 4.30 7.62
C ILE A 132 -3.77 3.12 8.20
N ASP A 133 -4.85 3.36 8.96
CA ASP A 133 -5.70 2.32 9.51
C ASP A 133 -6.35 1.46 8.40
N ALA A 134 -6.81 2.10 7.33
CA ALA A 134 -7.34 1.40 6.16
C ALA A 134 -6.27 0.50 5.53
N TRP A 135 -5.04 0.98 5.39
CA TRP A 135 -3.91 0.19 4.87
C TRP A 135 -3.48 -0.95 5.78
N LYS A 136 -3.54 -0.75 7.10
CA LYS A 136 -3.25 -1.82 8.08
C LYS A 136 -4.25 -2.96 7.97
N SER A 137 -5.54 -2.64 7.92
CA SER A 137 -6.59 -3.63 7.68
C SER A 137 -6.42 -4.30 6.31
N TYR A 138 -6.09 -3.56 5.25
CA TYR A 138 -5.79 -4.17 3.95
C TYR A 138 -4.63 -5.18 4.02
N ALA A 139 -3.54 -4.81 4.68
CA ALA A 139 -2.39 -5.68 4.82
C ALA A 139 -2.70 -6.94 5.65
N GLU A 140 -3.39 -6.77 6.78
CA GLU A 140 -3.68 -7.86 7.72
C GLU A 140 -4.81 -8.78 7.27
N ASP A 141 -5.93 -8.20 6.85
CA ASP A 141 -7.17 -8.94 6.61
C ASP A 141 -7.30 -9.42 5.16
N TYR A 142 -6.51 -8.88 4.22
CA TYR A 142 -6.67 -9.18 2.79
C TYR A 142 -5.38 -9.66 2.13
N LEU A 143 -4.25 -8.95 2.30
CA LEU A 143 -3.00 -9.36 1.65
C LEU A 143 -2.41 -10.64 2.26
N ILE A 144 -2.35 -10.76 3.59
CA ILE A 144 -1.83 -11.97 4.24
C ILE A 144 -2.65 -13.22 3.85
N PRO A 145 -3.99 -13.24 3.97
CA PRO A 145 -4.80 -14.39 3.55
C PRO A 145 -4.58 -14.74 2.07
N LEU A 146 -4.57 -13.76 1.18
CA LEU A 146 -4.33 -13.99 -0.25
C LEU A 146 -2.98 -14.67 -0.52
N ILE A 147 -1.91 -14.20 0.13
CA ILE A 147 -0.58 -14.81 0.01
C ILE A 147 -0.59 -16.24 0.56
N LYS A 148 -1.26 -16.50 1.69
CA LYS A 148 -1.42 -17.85 2.25
C LYS A 148 -2.20 -18.78 1.31
N SER A 149 -3.21 -18.27 0.62
CA SER A 149 -3.96 -19.03 -0.38
C SER A 149 -3.11 -19.35 -1.60
N CYS A 150 -2.29 -18.40 -2.08
CA CYS A 150 -1.28 -18.67 -3.09
C CYS A 150 -0.26 -19.74 -2.64
N GLN A 151 0.23 -19.68 -1.40
CA GLN A 151 1.08 -20.74 -0.83
C GLN A 151 0.37 -22.10 -0.90
N GLY A 152 -0.89 -22.15 -0.49
CA GLY A 152 -1.72 -23.36 -0.59
C GLY A 152 -1.83 -23.90 -2.02
N MET A 153 -1.98 -23.03 -3.02
CA MET A 153 -2.00 -23.42 -4.43
C MET A 153 -0.67 -24.05 -4.87
N VAL A 154 0.47 -23.47 -4.47
CA VAL A 154 1.79 -24.06 -4.76
C VAL A 154 1.91 -25.47 -4.19
N GLU A 155 1.40 -25.70 -2.97
CA GLU A 155 1.44 -27.03 -2.35
C GLU A 155 0.49 -28.02 -3.03
N ILE A 156 -0.72 -27.62 -3.42
CA ILE A 156 -1.65 -28.46 -4.18
C ILE A 156 -0.99 -28.94 -5.48
N ILE A 157 -0.29 -28.04 -6.19
CA ILE A 157 0.49 -28.37 -7.38
C ILE A 157 1.64 -29.34 -7.03
N ALA A 158 2.41 -29.03 -5.99
CA ALA A 158 3.57 -29.82 -5.58
C ALA A 158 3.22 -31.27 -5.24
N TYR A 159 2.07 -31.49 -4.62
CA TYR A 159 1.57 -32.82 -4.27
C TYR A 159 0.87 -33.54 -5.44
N GLY A 160 0.81 -32.93 -6.63
CA GLY A 160 0.15 -33.52 -7.80
C GLY A 160 -1.34 -33.75 -7.57
N ARG A 161 -1.99 -32.85 -6.81
CA ARG A 161 -3.43 -32.97 -6.53
C ARG A 161 -4.26 -32.84 -7.82
N PRO A 162 -5.44 -33.48 -7.88
CA PRO A 162 -6.31 -33.45 -9.05
C PRO A 162 -6.64 -32.04 -9.54
N ALA A 163 -6.87 -31.90 -10.85
CA ALA A 163 -7.23 -30.62 -11.47
C ALA A 163 -8.47 -29.96 -10.85
N ALA A 164 -9.42 -30.74 -10.32
CA ALA A 164 -10.59 -30.21 -9.62
C ALA A 164 -10.22 -29.47 -8.31
N GLU A 165 -9.24 -29.98 -7.55
CA GLU A 165 -8.76 -29.31 -6.34
C GLU A 165 -7.98 -28.03 -6.68
N GLN A 166 -7.19 -28.06 -7.76
CA GLN A 166 -6.50 -26.88 -8.28
C GLN A 166 -7.48 -25.79 -8.76
N ALA A 167 -8.55 -26.18 -9.47
CA ALA A 167 -9.58 -25.26 -9.92
C ALA A 167 -10.34 -24.62 -8.75
N ALA A 168 -10.71 -25.41 -7.74
CA ALA A 168 -11.37 -24.91 -6.55
C ALA A 168 -10.49 -23.90 -5.80
N LYS A 169 -9.19 -24.17 -5.63
CA LYS A 169 -8.28 -23.23 -4.98
C LYS A 169 -8.07 -21.96 -5.81
N ALA A 170 -8.03 -22.08 -7.14
CA ALA A 170 -7.94 -20.91 -8.02
C ALA A 170 -9.20 -20.02 -7.94
N GLU A 171 -10.38 -20.61 -7.79
CA GLU A 171 -11.63 -19.87 -7.57
C GLU A 171 -11.65 -19.15 -6.23
N GLU A 172 -11.18 -19.80 -5.16
CA GLU A 172 -10.98 -19.17 -3.84
C GLU A 172 -10.06 -17.95 -3.93
N ILE A 173 -8.88 -18.11 -4.56
CA ILE A 173 -7.92 -17.01 -4.78
C ILE A 173 -8.56 -15.88 -5.61
N ALA A 174 -9.34 -16.21 -6.64
CA ALA A 174 -10.02 -15.19 -7.43
C ALA A 174 -11.03 -14.37 -6.61
N GLY A 175 -11.74 -15.03 -5.68
CA GLY A 175 -12.61 -14.37 -4.71
C GLY A 175 -11.84 -13.43 -3.78
N GLU A 176 -10.76 -13.91 -3.18
CA GLU A 176 -9.88 -13.10 -2.31
C GLU A 176 -9.27 -11.91 -3.05
N VAL A 177 -8.87 -12.07 -4.32
CA VAL A 177 -8.38 -10.97 -5.16
C VAL A 177 -9.46 -9.90 -5.36
N ALA A 178 -10.71 -10.29 -5.57
CA ALA A 178 -11.81 -9.34 -5.71
C ALA A 178 -12.06 -8.56 -4.40
N GLU A 179 -12.05 -9.25 -3.26
CA GLU A 179 -12.19 -8.63 -1.93
C GLU A 179 -11.02 -7.69 -1.62
N ALA A 180 -9.78 -8.14 -1.85
CA ALA A 180 -8.58 -7.33 -1.69
C ALA A 180 -8.61 -6.10 -2.60
N SER A 181 -9.07 -6.24 -3.85
CA SER A 181 -9.18 -5.11 -4.78
C SER A 181 -10.19 -4.07 -4.32
N ALA A 182 -11.34 -4.50 -3.77
CA ALA A 182 -12.30 -3.59 -3.18
C ALA A 182 -11.70 -2.83 -1.99
N LYS A 183 -10.99 -3.54 -1.11
CA LYS A 183 -10.33 -2.92 0.05
C LYS A 183 -9.22 -1.94 -0.36
N LEU A 184 -8.43 -2.27 -1.37
CA LEU A 184 -7.42 -1.38 -1.93
C LEU A 184 -8.04 -0.05 -2.38
N GLN A 185 -9.22 -0.09 -3.02
CA GLN A 185 -9.91 1.13 -3.43
C GLN A 185 -10.34 1.99 -2.23
N GLU A 186 -10.72 1.38 -1.10
CA GLU A 186 -10.98 2.11 0.15
C GLU A 186 -9.71 2.82 0.66
N CYS A 187 -8.57 2.13 0.68
CA CYS A 187 -7.29 2.70 1.08
C CYS A 187 -6.91 3.92 0.23
N LEU A 188 -6.96 3.76 -1.11
CA LEU A 188 -6.66 4.83 -2.05
C LEU A 188 -7.61 6.02 -1.90
N THR A 189 -8.89 5.76 -1.60
CA THR A 189 -9.88 6.82 -1.37
C THR A 189 -9.59 7.58 -0.07
N ALA A 190 -9.18 6.88 0.99
CA ALA A 190 -8.81 7.50 2.26
C ALA A 190 -7.55 8.38 2.11
N GLU A 191 -6.54 7.90 1.37
CA GLU A 191 -5.36 8.70 1.05
C GLU A 191 -5.71 9.94 0.23
N GLN A 192 -6.48 9.77 -0.84
CA GLN A 192 -6.90 10.88 -1.70
C GLN A 192 -7.63 11.95 -0.89
N ARG A 193 -8.48 11.56 0.06
CA ARG A 193 -9.18 12.50 0.94
C ARG A 193 -8.22 13.33 1.80
N ALA A 194 -7.15 12.73 2.30
CA ALA A 194 -6.11 13.45 3.05
C ALA A 194 -5.35 14.43 2.15
N ASP A 195 -5.01 14.00 0.93
CA ASP A 195 -4.27 14.82 -0.05
C ASP A 195 -5.12 15.98 -0.60
N ASP A 196 -6.41 15.75 -0.87
CA ASP A 196 -7.37 16.79 -1.26
C ASP A 196 -7.51 17.83 -0.14
N TYR A 197 -7.67 17.37 1.11
CA TYR A 197 -7.75 18.28 2.26
C TYR A 197 -6.49 19.13 2.39
N PHE A 198 -5.32 18.54 2.19
CA PHE A 198 -4.04 19.25 2.20
C PHE A 198 -3.98 20.35 1.14
N GLY A 199 -4.36 20.02 -0.10
CA GLY A 199 -4.37 20.93 -1.23
C GLY A 199 -5.36 22.08 -1.05
N ASP A 200 -6.60 21.76 -0.70
CA ASP A 200 -7.70 22.73 -0.55
C ASP A 200 -7.43 23.72 0.60
N ASN A 201 -6.77 23.26 1.66
CA ASN A 201 -6.44 24.11 2.81
C ASN A 201 -5.08 24.80 2.71
N LYS A 202 -4.36 24.64 1.58
CA LYS A 202 -3.04 25.23 1.33
C LYS A 202 -2.02 24.94 2.42
N LEU A 203 -2.04 23.73 2.96
CA LEU A 203 -1.13 23.37 4.05
C LEU A 203 0.34 23.30 3.59
N GLY A 204 0.61 23.29 2.28
CA GLY A 204 1.96 23.34 1.70
C GLY A 204 2.33 24.63 0.96
N LYS A 205 1.61 25.75 1.15
CA LYS A 205 1.89 27.01 0.43
C LYS A 205 1.65 28.25 1.28
#